data_AF-A0A0Q9QLH9-F1
#
_entry.id   AF-A0A0Q9QLH9-F1
#
_cell.length_a   1.000
_cell.length_b   1.000
_cell.length_c   1.000
_cell.angle_alpha   90.00
_cell.angle_beta   90.00
_cell.angle_gamma   90.00
#
_symmetry.space_group_name_H-M   'P 1'
#
loop_
_entity.id
_entity.type
_entity.pdbx_description
1 polymer ?
#
loop_
_entity_poly.entity_id
_entity_poly.type
_entity_poly.pdbx_seq_one_letter_code
_entity_poly.pdbx_strand_id
1 'polypeptide(L)' 'MLLPESILRNELVAVLAAFVAINTIVYVTLAVAKILPKVYFSDLVDTRNRRSETRSIDPDAPV' A
#
# COMPACT_ATOMS: atom_id res chain seq x y z
N MET A 1 -7.75 24.37 27.16
CA MET A 1 -8.43 23.68 26.04
C MET A 1 -8.98 24.75 25.11
N LEU A 2 -8.75 24.65 23.79
CA LEU A 2 -9.18 25.68 22.82
C LEU A 2 -10.70 25.67 22.55
N LEU A 3 -11.39 24.54 22.77
CA LEU A 3 -12.85 24.45 22.67
C LEU A 3 -13.47 23.87 23.95
N PRO A 4 -14.69 24.30 24.32
CA PRO A 4 -15.51 23.69 25.37
C PRO A 4 -15.88 22.24 25.07
N GLU A 5 -15.89 21.40 26.11
CA GLU A 5 -16.25 19.97 25.99
C GLU A 5 -17.71 19.74 25.56
N SER A 6 -18.59 20.69 25.88
CA SER A 6 -19.99 20.69 25.45
C SER A 6 -20.17 20.71 23.93
N ILE A 7 -19.21 21.25 23.19
CA ILE A 7 -19.24 21.27 21.71
C ILE A 7 -18.93 19.88 21.16
N LEU A 8 -18.01 19.14 21.78
CA LEU A 8 -17.63 17.79 21.36
C LEU A 8 -18.73 16.75 21.62
N ARG A 9 -19.55 16.96 22.65
CA ARG A 9 -20.70 16.10 22.97
C ARG A 9 -21.95 16.38 22.11
N ASN A 10 -21.92 17.41 21.26
CA ASN A 10 -23.06 17.78 20.44
C ASN A 10 -23.23 16.80 19.26
N GLU A 11 -24.45 16.28 19.09
CA GLU A 11 -24.79 15.33 18.03
C GLU A 11 -24.55 15.88 16.61
N LEU A 12 -24.84 17.16 16.37
CA LEU A 12 -24.60 17.79 15.06
C LEU A 12 -23.10 17.82 14.72
N VAL A 13 -22.26 18.08 15.72
CA VAL A 13 -20.81 18.06 15.57
C VAL A 13 -20.33 16.63 15.32
N ALA A 14 -20.92 15.62 15.98
CA ALA A 14 -20.60 14.23 15.74
C ALA A 14 -20.90 13.79 14.29
N VAL A 15 -22.02 14.23 13.72
CA VAL A 15 -22.38 13.95 12.31
C VAL A 15 -21.37 14.61 11.35
N LEU A 16 -21.02 15.88 11.58
CA LEU A 16 -20.01 16.58 10.78
C LEU A 16 -18.63 15.93 10.90
N ALA A 17 -18.24 15.54 12.11
CA ALA A 17 -16.98 14.85 12.37
C ALA A 17 -16.93 13.49 11.66
N ALA A 18 -18.04 12.73 11.68
CA ALA A 18 -18.14 11.46 10.96
C ALA A 18 -17.99 11.67 9.44
N PHE A 19 -18.63 12.69 8.87
CA PHE A 19 -18.48 13.02 7.45
C PHE A 19 -17.02 13.32 7.08
N VAL A 20 -16.34 14.14 7.87
CA VAL A 20 -14.92 14.45 7.68
C VAL A 20 -14.05 13.21 7.85
N ALA A 21 -14.32 12.38 8.87
CA ALA A 21 -13.58 11.17 9.15
C ALA A 21 -13.69 10.15 8.01
N ILE A 22 -14.90 9.91 7.48
CA ILE A 22 -15.12 9.00 6.35
C ILE A 22 -14.34 9.48 5.13
N ASN A 23 -14.48 10.77 4.78
CA ASN A 23 -13.77 11.37 3.66
C ASN A 23 -12.25 11.19 3.83
N THR A 24 -11.72 11.57 5.00
CA THR A 24 -10.29 11.47 5.31
C THR A 24 -9.78 10.03 5.21
N ILE A 25 -10.49 9.06 5.80
CA ILE A 25 -10.08 7.64 5.75
C ILE A 25 -10.08 7.13 4.31
N VAL A 26 -11.10 7.46 3.51
CA VAL A 26 -11.16 7.05 2.11
C VAL A 26 -10.00 7.65 1.30
N TYR A 27 -9.71 8.94 1.45
CA TYR A 27 -8.60 9.54 0.72
C TYR A 27 -7.23 9.07 1.21
N VAL A 28 -7.05 8.88 2.52
CA VAL A 28 -5.79 8.37 3.08
C VAL A 28 -5.54 6.94 2.62
N THR A 29 -6.56 6.07 2.63
CA THR A 29 -6.42 4.70 2.14
C THR A 29 -6.04 4.67 0.65
N LEU A 30 -6.69 5.49 -0.18
CA LEU A 30 -6.33 5.63 -1.60
C LEU A 30 -4.93 6.22 -1.80
N ALA A 31 -4.55 7.22 -1.01
CA ALA A 31 -3.24 7.83 -1.08
C ALA A 31 -2.14 6.83 -0.71
N VAL A 32 -2.31 6.07 0.38
CA VAL A 32 -1.38 5.01 0.79
C VAL A 32 -1.29 3.92 -0.28
N ALA A 33 -2.43 3.45 -0.80
CA ALA A 33 -2.47 2.45 -1.86
C ALA A 33 -1.74 2.94 -3.14
N LYS A 34 -1.82 4.24 -3.44
CA LYS A 34 -1.19 4.85 -4.62
C LYS A 34 0.30 5.18 -4.42
N ILE A 35 0.72 5.52 -3.21
CA ILE A 35 2.14 5.76 -2.85
C ILE A 35 2.91 4.45 -2.81
N LEU A 36 2.23 3.33 -2.50
CA LEU A 36 2.89 2.04 -2.50
C LEU A 36 3.46 1.75 -3.91
N PRO A 37 4.77 1.49 -4.02
CA PRO A 37 5.35 1.10 -5.30
C PRO A 37 4.58 -0.11 -5.81
N LYS A 38 4.51 -0.27 -7.14
CA LYS A 38 3.78 -1.35 -7.80
C LYS A 38 4.38 -2.70 -7.38
N VAL A 39 3.91 -3.26 -6.26
CA VAL A 39 4.41 -4.52 -5.71
C VAL A 39 3.80 -5.61 -6.57
N TYR A 40 4.55 -6.06 -7.57
CA TYR A 40 4.18 -7.23 -8.33
C TYR A 40 4.28 -8.44 -7.40
N PHE A 41 3.14 -9.04 -7.04
CA PHE A 41 3.12 -10.30 -6.28
C PHE A 41 3.95 -11.40 -6.97
N SER A 42 4.05 -11.33 -8.31
CA SER A 42 4.93 -12.17 -9.11
C SER A 42 6.40 -12.05 -8.71
N ASP A 43 6.94 -10.84 -8.53
CA ASP A 43 8.34 -10.64 -8.12
C ASP A 43 8.61 -11.15 -6.68
N LEU A 44 7.60 -11.07 -5.82
CA LEU A 44 7.68 -11.54 -4.42
C LEU A 44 7.77 -13.07 -4.32
N VAL A 45 7.19 -13.79 -5.28
CA VAL A 45 7.17 -15.27 -5.33
C VAL A 45 8.32 -15.81 -6.20
N ASP A 46 8.73 -15.08 -7.24
CA ASP A 46 9.70 -15.53 -8.26
C ASP A 46 11.17 -15.23 -7.91
N THR A 47 11.43 -14.49 -6.81
CA THR A 47 12.79 -14.16 -6.34
C THR A 47 13.61 -15.38 -5.86
N ARG A 48 13.04 -16.60 -5.85
CA ARG A 48 13.81 -17.82 -5.53
C ARG A 48 14.46 -18.52 -6.71
N ASN A 49 14.21 -18.10 -7.95
CA ASN A 49 14.86 -18.65 -9.13
C ASN A 49 15.71 -17.59 -9.85
N ARG A 50 16.78 -17.16 -9.16
CA ARG A 50 17.92 -16.56 -9.86
C ARG A 50 18.35 -17.52 -10.96
N ARG A 51 18.19 -17.07 -12.19
CA ARG A 51 18.76 -17.66 -13.41
C ARG A 51 20.12 -18.25 -13.10
N SER A 52 20.20 -19.58 -13.04
CA SER A 52 21.46 -20.32 -13.06
C SER A 52 22.01 -20.14 -14.47
N GLU A 53 22.69 -19.02 -14.69
CA GLU A 53 23.34 -18.71 -15.94
C GLU A 53 24.32 -19.85 -16.25
N THR A 54 23.98 -20.76 -17.16
CA THR A 54 25.00 -21.63 -17.75
C THR A 54 25.69 -20.81 -18.82
N ARG A 55 26.65 -19.97 -18.40
CA ARG A 55 27.73 -19.54 -19.29
C ARG A 55 28.63 -20.74 -19.55
N SER A 56 28.17 -21.64 -20.41
CA SER A 56 29.09 -22.57 -21.07
C SER A 56 29.76 -21.80 -22.21
N ILE A 57 31.10 -21.78 -22.20
CA ILE A 57 31.93 -21.31 -23.31
C ILE A 57 32.36 -22.52 -24.18
N ASP A 58 31.86 -23.72 -23.89
CA ASP A 58 32.23 -24.94 -24.60
C ASP A 58 31.27 -25.20 -25.78
N PRO A 59 31.74 -25.10 -27.04
CA PRO A 59 30.92 -25.33 -28.22
C PRO A 59 30.60 -26.82 -28.49
N ASP A 60 31.20 -27.78 -27.77
CA ASP A 60 31.21 -29.20 -28.20
C ASP A 60 30.57 -30.19 -27.20
N ALA A 61 29.52 -29.81 -26.46
CA ALA A 61 28.74 -30.78 -25.70
C ALA A 61 27.82 -31.61 -26.64
N PRO A 62 28.00 -32.95 -26.77
CA PRO A 62 27.16 -33.78 -27.63
C PRO A 62 25.76 -33.98 -27.03
N VAL A 63 24.74 -33.97 -27.91
CA VAL A 63 23.34 -34.32 -27.60
C VAL A 63 23.13 -35.80 -27.33
#